data_AF-A0A934AXH1-F1
#
_entry.id   AF-A0A934AXH1-F1
#
_cell.length_a   1.000
_cell.length_b   1.000
_cell.length_c   1.000
_cell.angle_alpha   90.00
_cell.angle_beta   90.00
_cell.angle_gamma   90.00
#
_symmetry.space_group_name_H-M   'P 1'
#
loop_
_entity.id
_entity.type
_entity.pdbx_description
1 polymer ?
#
loop_
_entity_poly.entity_id
_entity_poly.type
_entity_poly.pdbx_seq_one_letter_code
_entity_poly.pdbx_strand_id
1 'polypeptide(L)'
;MKLDRHIVEQIYKHAMEEYPFECCGIITGNSDKQTLHLCRNIQKSLHEEDPSRYPRDARIAYMIDRGEFNRTVSDAKEKGEEVIAFYHSHPEHGAYFSEEDHAAQTVFGEPEFPEALHLVVSVISRTVRDMKCFKWDGSVKAFRVVDC
;
A
#
# COMPACT_ATOMS: atom_id res chain seq x y z
N MET A 1 12.81 3.82 -10.61
CA MET A 1 13.40 3.32 -9.35
C MET A 1 12.98 1.87 -9.21
N LYS A 2 13.91 0.97 -8.91
CA LYS A 2 13.64 -0.47 -8.80
C LYS A 2 13.60 -0.85 -7.32
N LEU A 3 12.65 -1.67 -6.90
CA LEU A 3 12.60 -2.15 -5.52
C LEU A 3 13.62 -3.26 -5.27
N ASP A 4 14.23 -3.24 -4.10
CA ASP A 4 15.17 -4.27 -3.69
C ASP A 4 14.46 -5.61 -3.56
N ARG A 5 15.10 -6.68 -4.06
CA ARG A 5 14.53 -8.03 -4.02
C ARG A 5 14.11 -8.46 -2.62
N HIS A 6 14.91 -8.11 -1.61
CA HIS A 6 14.62 -8.44 -0.22
C HIS A 6 13.37 -7.70 0.33
N ILE A 7 13.07 -6.50 -0.17
CA ILE A 7 11.85 -5.77 0.20
C ILE A 7 10.64 -6.49 -0.40
N VAL A 8 10.71 -6.89 -1.67
CA VAL A 8 9.64 -7.62 -2.36
C VAL A 8 9.35 -8.96 -1.67
N GLU A 9 10.40 -9.71 -1.28
CA GLU A 9 10.24 -10.98 -0.56
C GLU A 9 9.55 -10.79 0.81
N GLN A 10 9.86 -9.71 1.53
CA GLN A 10 9.18 -9.38 2.79
C GLN A 10 7.73 -8.96 2.59
N ILE A 11 7.43 -8.19 1.54
CA ILE A 11 6.06 -7.84 1.16
C ILE A 11 5.24 -9.10 0.90
N TYR A 12 5.78 -10.05 0.13
CA TYR A 12 5.11 -11.33 -0.14
C TYR A 12 4.86 -12.14 1.12
N LYS A 13 5.86 -12.20 2.00
CA LYS A 13 5.72 -12.87 3.30
C LYS A 13 4.60 -12.22 4.13
N HIS A 14 4.58 -10.90 4.26
CA HIS A 14 3.56 -10.17 5.00
C HIS A 14 2.16 -10.41 4.42
N ALA A 15 2.01 -10.35 3.10
CA ALA A 15 0.73 -10.59 2.42
C ALA A 15 0.20 -12.02 2.64
N MET A 16 1.08 -13.02 2.72
CA MET A 16 0.68 -14.39 3.04
C MET A 16 0.39 -14.60 4.53
N GLU A 17 1.04 -13.87 5.43
CA GLU A 17 0.83 -13.93 6.88
C GLU A 17 -0.50 -13.32 7.29
N GLU A 18 -0.89 -12.19 6.69
CA GLU A 18 -2.14 -11.48 6.98
C GLU A 18 -3.38 -12.11 6.32
N TYR A 19 -3.19 -12.99 5.33
CA TYR A 19 -4.29 -13.70 4.66
C TYR A 19 -5.22 -14.39 5.70
N PRO A 20 -6.55 -14.16 5.65
CA PRO A 20 -7.34 -13.68 4.50
C PRO A 20 -7.63 -12.17 4.49
N PHE A 21 -6.92 -11.35 5.27
CA PHE A 21 -7.09 -9.90 5.30
C PHE A 21 -6.07 -9.19 4.39
N GLU A 22 -6.39 -7.99 3.96
CA GLU A 22 -5.45 -7.13 3.25
C GLU A 22 -4.32 -6.71 4.20
N CYS A 23 -3.07 -6.96 3.82
CA CYS A 23 -1.92 -6.32 4.44
C CYS A 23 -1.68 -4.93 3.82
N CYS A 24 -0.97 -4.05 4.51
CA CYS A 24 -0.55 -2.78 3.96
C CYS A 24 0.80 -2.32 4.52
N GLY A 25 1.46 -1.40 3.84
CA GLY A 25 2.64 -0.76 4.39
C GLY A 25 3.28 0.28 3.48
N ILE A 26 4.39 0.81 3.98
CA ILE A 26 5.11 1.95 3.38
C ILE A 26 6.55 1.53 3.13
N ILE A 27 7.11 1.94 2.00
CA ILE A 27 8.53 1.82 1.72
C ILE A 27 9.10 3.24 1.70
N THR A 28 10.12 3.47 2.52
CA THR A 28 10.90 4.71 2.53
C THR A 28 12.29 4.45 2.00
N GLY A 29 12.95 5.46 1.45
CA GLY A 29 14.31 5.29 0.98
C GLY A 29 14.88 6.50 0.28
N ASN A 30 16.10 6.33 -0.22
CA ASN A 30 16.83 7.26 -1.06
C ASN A 30 17.60 6.48 -2.12
N SER A 31 18.62 7.09 -2.76
CA SER A 31 19.42 6.41 -3.79
C SER A 31 20.17 5.18 -3.30
N ASP A 32 20.42 5.08 -1.99
CA ASP A 32 21.39 4.12 -1.43
C ASP A 32 20.71 3.02 -0.61
N LYS A 33 19.49 3.27 -0.11
CA LYS A 33 18.81 2.38 0.84
C LYS A 33 17.28 2.43 0.68
N GLN A 34 16.65 1.27 0.88
CA GLN A 34 15.21 1.12 1.03
C GLN A 34 14.88 0.48 2.39
N THR A 35 13.82 0.95 3.04
CA THR A 35 13.32 0.46 4.32
C THR A 35 11.84 0.12 4.18
N LEU A 36 11.47 -1.12 4.50
CA LEU A 36 10.07 -1.56 4.54
C LEU A 36 9.49 -1.34 5.93
N HIS A 37 8.32 -0.70 5.98
CA HIS A 37 7.51 -0.53 7.18
C HIS A 37 6.23 -1.34 7.01
N LEU A 38 6.12 -2.45 7.75
CA LEU A 38 4.90 -3.26 7.79
C LEU A 38 3.87 -2.53 8.65
N CYS A 39 2.77 -2.08 8.04
CA CYS A 39 1.74 -1.34 8.76
C CYS A 39 0.59 -2.25 9.17
N ARG A 40 0.02 -1.98 10.35
CA ARG A 40 -1.17 -2.69 10.80
C ARG A 40 -2.39 -2.22 10.03
N ASN A 41 -3.15 -3.14 9.45
CA ASN A 41 -4.46 -2.82 8.88
C ASN A 41 -5.48 -2.58 10.01
N ILE A 42 -5.90 -1.34 10.22
CA ILE A 42 -6.88 -0.96 11.25
C ILE A 42 -8.34 -1.06 10.77
N GLN A 43 -8.58 -1.41 9.50
CA GLN A 43 -9.91 -1.47 8.88
C GLN A 43 -10.87 -2.37 9.65
N LYS A 44 -10.38 -3.49 10.19
CA LYS A 44 -11.20 -4.41 10.98
C LYS A 44 -11.81 -3.70 12.20
N SER A 45 -10.98 -3.00 12.97
CA SER A 45 -11.44 -2.28 14.17
C SER A 45 -12.40 -1.15 13.81
N LEU A 46 -12.13 -0.42 12.71
CA LEU A 46 -13.00 0.65 12.23
C LEU A 46 -14.38 0.12 11.81
N HIS A 47 -14.42 -1.00 11.09
CA HIS A 47 -15.66 -1.65 10.69
C HIS A 47 -16.45 -2.18 11.90
N GLU A 48 -15.78 -2.74 12.90
CA GLU A 48 -16.42 -3.22 14.13
C GLU A 48 -16.99 -2.07 14.98
N GLU A 49 -16.32 -0.92 15.02
CA GLU A 49 -16.73 0.25 15.81
C GLU A 49 -17.85 1.07 15.13
N ASP A 50 -17.72 1.32 13.82
CA ASP A 50 -18.70 2.09 13.04
C ASP A 50 -18.86 1.51 11.62
N PRO A 51 -19.65 0.42 11.47
CA PRO A 51 -19.87 -0.21 10.17
C PRO A 51 -20.66 0.67 9.21
N SER A 52 -21.35 1.72 9.70
CA SER A 52 -22.07 2.65 8.83
C SER A 52 -21.12 3.55 8.06
N ARG A 53 -20.06 4.01 8.74
CA ARG A 53 -19.00 4.84 8.15
C ARG A 53 -17.94 4.01 7.43
N TYR A 54 -17.65 2.82 7.93
CA TYR A 54 -16.65 1.90 7.39
C TYR A 54 -17.33 0.60 6.98
N PRO A 55 -18.13 0.56 5.89
CA PRO A 55 -18.93 -0.61 5.54
C PRO A 55 -18.13 -1.81 5.03
N ARG A 56 -16.86 -1.61 4.67
CA ARG A 56 -15.98 -2.68 4.16
C ARG A 56 -15.21 -3.33 5.30
N ASP A 57 -15.13 -4.66 5.26
CA ASP A 57 -14.29 -5.42 6.17
C ASP A 57 -12.83 -5.48 5.68
N ALA A 58 -11.92 -5.91 6.56
CA ALA A 58 -10.47 -5.93 6.29
C ALA A 58 -10.01 -6.93 5.20
N ARG A 59 -10.89 -7.78 4.67
CA ARG A 59 -10.59 -8.70 3.55
C ARG A 59 -10.61 -8.01 2.20
N ILE A 60 -11.25 -6.84 2.11
CA ILE A 60 -11.39 -6.07 0.87
C ILE A 60 -11.05 -4.60 1.07
N ALA A 61 -10.49 -4.21 2.21
CA ALA A 61 -10.07 -2.84 2.46
C ALA A 61 -8.97 -2.81 3.50
N TYR A 62 -8.12 -1.78 3.41
CA TYR A 62 -7.12 -1.48 4.40
C TYR A 62 -7.19 -0.02 4.83
N MET A 63 -6.71 0.21 6.06
CA MET A 63 -6.47 1.55 6.58
C MET A 63 -5.19 1.50 7.41
N ILE A 64 -4.24 2.40 7.12
CA ILE A 64 -3.06 2.62 7.96
C ILE A 64 -3.44 3.66 9.02
N ASP A 65 -3.07 3.42 10.27
CA ASP A 65 -3.26 4.42 11.33
C ASP A 65 -2.55 5.73 10.98
N ARG A 66 -3.26 6.86 11.04
CA ARG A 66 -2.68 8.16 10.63
C ARG A 66 -1.50 8.55 11.53
N GLY A 67 -1.50 8.15 12.80
CA GLY A 67 -0.38 8.36 13.70
C GLY A 67 0.86 7.56 13.31
N GLU A 68 0.68 6.27 12.97
CA GLU A 68 1.73 5.42 12.41
C GLU A 68 2.31 5.98 11.11
N PHE A 69 1.43 6.32 10.16
CA PHE A 69 1.80 6.94 8.90
C PHE A 69 2.66 8.21 9.11
N ASN A 70 2.17 9.15 9.92
CA ASN A 70 2.86 10.41 10.16
C ASN A 70 4.24 10.20 10.81
N ARG A 71 4.36 9.25 11.75
CA ARG A 71 5.64 8.89 12.35
C ARG A 71 6.60 8.32 11.31
N THR A 72 6.17 7.38 10.49
CA THR A 72 7.00 6.80 9.42
C THR A 72 7.50 7.87 8.45
N VAL A 73 6.63 8.78 8.01
CA VAL A 73 7.01 9.88 7.10
C VAL A 73 7.99 10.85 7.78
N SER A 74 7.75 11.20 9.04
CA SER A 74 8.63 12.10 9.79
C SER A 74 10.02 11.49 10.00
N ASP A 75 10.08 10.24 10.47
CA ASP A 75 11.33 9.51 10.73
C ASP A 75 12.14 9.31 9.45
N ALA A 76 11.49 9.07 8.32
CA ALA A 76 12.15 8.97 7.02
C ALA A 76 12.78 10.31 6.63
N LYS A 77 12.01 11.40 6.76
CA LYS A 77 12.50 12.75 6.45
C LYS A 77 13.70 13.15 7.31
N GLU A 78 13.71 12.82 8.59
CA GLU A 78 14.85 13.06 9.50
C GLU A 78 16.12 12.32 9.07
N LYS A 79 15.97 11.20 8.37
CA LYS A 79 17.08 10.38 7.83
C LYS A 79 17.48 10.79 6.40
N GLY A 80 16.84 11.81 5.82
CA GLY A 80 17.03 12.16 4.41
C GLY A 80 16.48 11.11 3.44
N GLU A 81 15.48 10.34 3.87
CA GLU A 81 14.71 9.40 3.06
C GLU A 81 13.36 10.04 2.67
N GLU A 82 12.76 9.54 1.59
CA GLU A 82 11.42 9.91 1.13
C GLU A 82 10.50 8.69 1.14
N VAL A 83 9.19 8.91 1.07
CA VAL A 83 8.24 7.83 0.78
C VAL A 83 8.37 7.48 -0.70
N ILE A 84 8.85 6.27 -0.98
CA ILE A 84 9.13 5.83 -2.33
C ILE A 84 8.06 4.88 -2.88
N ALA A 85 7.33 4.20 -2.00
CA ALA A 85 6.21 3.37 -2.39
C ALA A 85 5.23 3.08 -1.24
N PHE A 86 4.00 2.76 -1.59
CA PHE A 86 3.01 2.10 -0.76
C PHE A 86 2.74 0.72 -1.31
N TYR A 87 2.30 -0.20 -0.46
CA TYR A 87 1.78 -1.47 -0.93
C TYR A 87 0.58 -1.93 -0.11
N HIS A 88 -0.26 -2.72 -0.76
CA HIS A 88 -1.27 -3.54 -0.12
C HIS A 88 -1.47 -4.85 -0.86
N SER A 89 -2.17 -5.79 -0.22
CA SER A 89 -2.53 -7.06 -0.84
C SER A 89 -4.01 -7.14 -1.13
N HIS A 90 -4.38 -7.86 -2.18
CA HIS A 90 -5.74 -8.27 -2.50
C HIS A 90 -5.92 -9.79 -2.27
N PRO A 91 -6.50 -10.21 -1.14
CA PRO A 91 -6.90 -11.60 -0.90
C PRO A 91 -8.01 -12.00 -1.87
N GLU A 92 -7.88 -13.16 -2.51
CA GLU A 92 -8.88 -13.74 -3.44
C GLU A 92 -9.20 -12.88 -4.68
N HIS A 93 -8.39 -11.85 -4.98
CA HIS A 93 -8.54 -11.01 -6.18
C HIS A 93 -7.20 -10.79 -6.90
N GLY A 94 -7.27 -10.34 -8.15
CA GLY A 94 -6.08 -10.04 -8.96
C GLY A 94 -5.35 -8.76 -8.52
N ALA A 95 -4.13 -8.58 -9.01
CA ALA A 95 -3.36 -7.35 -8.83
C ALA A 95 -3.87 -6.29 -9.82
N TYR A 96 -4.78 -5.44 -9.34
CA TYR A 96 -5.29 -4.27 -10.05
C TYR A 96 -5.44 -3.13 -9.04
N PHE A 97 -5.40 -1.89 -9.52
CA PHE A 97 -5.71 -0.73 -8.70
C PHE A 97 -7.22 -0.50 -8.77
N SER A 98 -7.92 -0.67 -7.66
CA SER A 98 -9.39 -0.53 -7.61
C SER A 98 -9.83 0.93 -7.70
N GLU A 99 -11.13 1.15 -7.94
CA GLU A 99 -11.70 2.50 -7.88
C GLU A 99 -11.58 3.08 -6.47
N GLU A 100 -11.69 2.23 -5.44
CA GLU A 100 -11.51 2.61 -4.04
C GLU A 100 -10.05 2.95 -3.71
N ASP A 101 -9.08 2.22 -4.27
CA ASP A 101 -7.65 2.56 -4.11
C ASP A 101 -7.37 3.94 -4.72
N HIS A 102 -7.92 4.21 -5.90
CA HIS A 102 -7.82 5.53 -6.55
C HIS A 102 -8.44 6.62 -5.67
N ALA A 103 -9.71 6.44 -5.26
CA ALA A 103 -10.41 7.41 -4.44
C ALA A 103 -9.72 7.69 -3.09
N ALA A 104 -9.17 6.65 -2.44
CA ALA A 104 -8.45 6.77 -1.19
C ALA A 104 -7.16 7.60 -1.33
N GLN A 105 -6.47 7.50 -2.47
CA GLN A 105 -5.26 8.28 -2.72
C GLN A 105 -5.56 9.70 -3.21
N THR A 106 -6.68 9.94 -3.89
CA THR A 106 -6.97 11.24 -4.52
C THR A 106 -8.09 12.03 -3.83
N VAL A 107 -8.22 11.95 -2.50
CA VAL A 107 -9.26 12.66 -1.73
C VAL A 107 -9.31 14.17 -2.05
N PHE A 108 -8.15 14.78 -2.33
CA PHE A 108 -8.01 16.19 -2.70
C PHE A 108 -7.75 16.41 -4.20
N GLY A 109 -8.08 15.42 -5.04
CA GLY A 109 -7.91 15.45 -6.50
C GLY A 109 -6.60 14.87 -7.00
N GLU A 110 -5.56 14.78 -6.17
CA GLU A 110 -4.26 14.18 -6.48
C GLU A 110 -3.67 13.49 -5.23
N PRO A 111 -2.75 12.51 -5.40
CA PRO A 111 -2.08 11.86 -4.27
C PRO A 111 -1.17 12.79 -3.48
N GLU A 112 -1.08 12.58 -2.16
CA GLU A 112 -0.12 13.29 -1.28
C GLU A 112 1.34 13.02 -1.70
N PHE A 113 1.62 11.84 -2.27
CA PHE A 113 2.93 11.41 -2.76
C PHE A 113 2.84 10.98 -4.23
N PRO A 114 2.75 11.91 -5.20
CA PRO A 114 2.53 11.58 -6.61
C PRO A 114 3.69 10.81 -7.26
N GLU A 115 4.89 10.91 -6.69
CA GLU A 115 6.07 10.18 -7.19
C GLU A 115 6.19 8.75 -6.64
N ALA A 116 5.45 8.43 -5.58
CA ALA A 116 5.49 7.10 -4.96
C ALA A 116 4.85 6.05 -5.87
N LEU A 117 5.43 4.84 -5.86
CA LEU A 117 4.79 3.68 -6.47
C LEU A 117 3.68 3.16 -5.55
N HIS A 118 2.64 2.59 -6.15
CA HIS A 118 1.63 1.83 -5.43
C HIS A 118 1.69 0.38 -5.89
N LEU A 119 1.98 -0.53 -4.97
CA LEU A 119 2.09 -1.95 -5.26
C LEU A 119 0.82 -2.66 -4.80
N VAL A 120 0.28 -3.49 -5.69
CA VAL A 120 -0.83 -4.38 -5.34
C VAL A 120 -0.37 -5.81 -5.50
N VAL A 121 -0.47 -6.59 -4.43
CA VAL A 121 -0.07 -8.00 -4.38
C VAL A 121 -1.32 -8.88 -4.38
N SER A 122 -1.48 -9.70 -5.41
CA SER A 122 -2.57 -10.69 -5.45
C SER A 122 -2.20 -11.92 -4.61
N VAL A 123 -3.06 -12.28 -3.66
CA VAL A 123 -2.88 -13.47 -2.81
C VAL A 123 -4.10 -14.37 -2.95
N ILE A 124 -3.94 -15.55 -3.55
CA ILE A 124 -5.03 -16.52 -3.73
C ILE A 124 -4.67 -17.80 -2.99
N SER A 125 -5.53 -18.22 -2.06
CA SER A 125 -5.32 -19.39 -1.20
C SER A 125 -3.97 -19.34 -0.49
N ARG A 126 -3.66 -18.21 0.16
CA ARG A 126 -2.40 -17.94 0.88
C ARG A 126 -1.14 -18.06 0.01
N THR A 127 -1.27 -17.90 -1.31
CA THR A 127 -0.13 -17.93 -2.25
C THR A 127 -0.13 -16.65 -3.06
N VAL A 128 1.00 -15.97 -3.12
CA VAL A 128 1.17 -14.81 -4.02
C VAL A 128 1.05 -15.29 -5.46
N ARG A 129 0.13 -14.68 -6.22
CA ARG A 129 -0.12 -15.00 -7.63
C ARG A 129 0.45 -13.98 -8.59
N ASP A 130 0.44 -12.72 -8.19
CA ASP A 130 0.88 -11.61 -9.03
C ASP A 130 1.22 -10.40 -8.16
N MET A 131 2.01 -9.49 -8.71
CA MET A 131 2.29 -8.18 -8.13
C MET A 131 2.39 -7.15 -9.25
N LYS A 132 1.66 -6.04 -9.13
CA LYS A 132 1.76 -4.93 -10.08
C LYS A 132 2.11 -3.63 -9.38
N CYS A 133 2.89 -2.81 -10.06
CA CYS A 133 3.20 -1.46 -9.66
C CYS A 133 2.37 -0.47 -10.45
N PHE A 134 1.89 0.56 -9.76
CA PHE A 134 1.13 1.64 -10.31
C PHE A 134 1.81 2.97 -9.96
N LYS A 135 1.80 3.91 -10.89
CA LYS A 135 2.29 5.28 -10.65
C LYS A 135 1.25 6.30 -11.08
N TRP A 136 1.13 7.37 -10.32
CA TRP A 136 0.27 8.49 -10.67
C TRP A 136 0.77 9.17 -11.96
N ASP A 137 -0.15 9.40 -12.89
CA ASP A 137 0.06 10.24 -14.07
C ASP A 137 -0.84 11.48 -13.95
N GLY A 138 -0.24 12.60 -13.53
CA GLY A 138 -0.93 13.87 -13.35
C GLY A 138 -1.52 14.46 -14.64
N SER A 139 -1.06 14.04 -15.83
CA SER A 139 -1.61 14.52 -17.10
C SER A 139 -3.01 13.98 -17.37
N VAL A 140 -3.31 12.78 -16.87
CA VAL A 140 -4.61 12.11 -17.04
C VAL A 140 -5.34 11.87 -15.71
N LYS A 141 -4.76 12.30 -14.59
CA LYS A 141 -5.28 12.13 -13.24
C LYS A 141 -5.65 10.69 -12.90
N ALA A 142 -4.76 9.76 -13.27
CA ALA A 142 -4.99 8.34 -13.08
C ALA A 142 -3.69 7.60 -12.74
N PHE A 143 -3.84 6.46 -12.07
CA PHE A 143 -2.75 5.52 -11.85
C PHE A 143 -2.57 4.63 -13.08
N ARG A 144 -1.31 4.48 -13.53
CA ARG A 144 -0.94 3.62 -14.65
C ARG A 144 -0.03 2.49 -14.20
N VAL A 145 -0.18 1.33 -14.81
CA VAL A 145 0.73 0.20 -14.61
C VAL A 145 2.13 0.61 -15.08
N VAL A 146 3.12 0.35 -14.25
CA VAL A 146 4.54 0.54 -14.55
C VAL A 146 5.32 -0.70 -14.12
N ASP A 147 6.55 -0.82 -14.60
CA ASP A 147 7.43 -1.90 -14.16
C ASP A 147 7.86 -1.71 -12.71
N CYS A 148 7.84 -2.83 -11.98
CA CYS A 148 8.57 -3.02 -10.73
C CYS A 148 10.01 -3.49 -11.05
#